data_AF-A0A7X0JQY7-F1
#
_entry.id   AF-A0A7X0JQY7-F1
#
_cell.length_a   1.000
_cell.length_b   1.000
_cell.length_c   1.000
_cell.angle_alpha   90.00
_cell.angle_beta   90.00
_cell.angle_gamma   90.00
#
_symmetry.space_group_name_H-M   'P 1'
#
loop_
_entity.id
_entity.type
_entity.pdbx_description
1 polymer ?
#
loop_
_entity_poly.entity_id
_entity_poly.type
_entity_poly.pdbx_seq_one_letter_code
_entity_poly.pdbx_strand_id
1 'polypeptide(L)'
;MKKGNIFIGLYFLIFTIGLSLSVLSALNPLHTEGEYTNCNRDGGYAEYVNCRKIVADRYIKIEYPQVKDLSKMFFTLVTAIFVASITFSEKILMTPKPGSFAKFSMVAAWISMLCSIIACGSALALVSLAYDQAAWSELRAFPSKASSGIALYIISGALFVWGLILFVVTSAWSLYHSPTESVATA
;
A
#
# COMPACT_ATOMS: atom_id res chain seq x y z
N MET A 1 -35.80 5.80 1.63
CA MET A 1 -34.36 5.73 1.94
C MET A 1 -34.09 6.46 3.26
N LYS A 2 -33.56 5.77 4.28
CA LYS A 2 -33.25 6.38 5.59
C LYS A 2 -31.98 7.26 5.46
N LYS A 3 -32.09 8.55 5.74
CA LYS A 3 -30.96 9.51 5.80
C LYS A 3 -29.77 9.02 6.64
N GLY A 4 -30.00 8.13 7.61
CA GLY A 4 -28.94 7.61 8.50
C GLY A 4 -27.85 6.77 7.82
N ASN A 5 -28.14 6.09 6.70
CA ASN A 5 -27.15 5.18 6.08
C ASN A 5 -26.06 5.91 5.27
N ILE A 6 -26.35 7.14 4.81
CA ILE A 6 -25.39 7.96 4.05
C ILE A 6 -24.29 8.49 4.96
N PHE A 7 -24.64 8.92 6.18
CA PHE A 7 -23.68 9.43 7.14
C PHE A 7 -22.68 8.35 7.57
N ILE A 8 -23.14 7.12 7.81
CA ILE A 8 -22.27 6.00 8.21
C ILE A 8 -21.21 5.69 7.14
N GLY A 9 -21.61 5.68 5.86
CA GLY A 9 -20.66 5.46 4.76
C GLY A 9 -19.63 6.57 4.62
N LEU A 10 -20.05 7.82 4.78
CA LEU A 10 -19.14 8.98 4.74
C LEU A 10 -18.17 8.97 5.92
N TYR A 11 -18.63 8.64 7.13
CA TYR A 11 -17.76 8.49 8.30
C TYR A 11 -16.74 7.39 8.11
N PHE A 12 -17.13 6.25 7.52
CA PHE A 12 -16.21 5.17 7.24
C PHE A 12 -15.13 5.59 6.23
N LEU A 13 -15.51 6.32 5.20
CA LEU A 13 -14.60 6.80 4.16
C LEU A 13 -13.65 7.89 4.68
N ILE A 14 -14.15 8.81 5.50
CA ILE A 14 -13.31 9.83 6.17
C ILE A 14 -12.37 9.15 7.18
N PHE A 15 -12.85 8.13 7.89
CA PHE A 15 -12.05 7.38 8.85
C PHE A 15 -10.94 6.58 8.14
N THR A 16 -11.22 5.93 7.01
CA THR A 16 -10.19 5.20 6.26
C THR A 16 -9.15 6.15 5.66
N ILE A 17 -9.58 7.28 5.08
CA ILE A 17 -8.67 8.32 4.60
C ILE A 17 -7.83 8.86 5.77
N GLY A 18 -8.48 9.20 6.88
CA GLY A 18 -7.83 9.70 8.10
C GLY A 18 -6.80 8.72 8.66
N LEU A 19 -7.16 7.44 8.79
CA LEU A 19 -6.27 6.38 9.28
C LEU A 19 -5.06 6.23 8.37
N SER A 20 -5.26 6.24 7.04
CA SER A 20 -4.15 6.17 6.09
C SER A 20 -3.22 7.39 6.16
N LEU A 21 -3.77 8.59 6.39
CA LEU A 21 -3.00 9.82 6.63
C LEU A 21 -2.27 9.82 7.99
N SER A 22 -2.87 9.24 9.03
CA SER A 22 -2.23 9.09 10.34
C SER A 22 -1.10 8.07 10.31
N VAL A 23 -1.26 6.98 9.57
CA VAL A 23 -0.17 6.00 9.34
C VAL A 23 0.95 6.65 8.53
N LEU A 24 0.62 7.45 7.52
CA LEU A 24 1.57 8.23 6.74
C LEU A 24 2.38 9.20 7.61
N SER A 25 1.75 9.89 8.56
CA SER A 25 2.45 10.82 9.47
C SER A 25 3.27 10.09 10.54
N ALA A 26 2.79 8.96 11.07
CA ALA A 26 3.46 8.18 12.09
C ALA A 26 4.67 7.39 11.57
N LEU A 27 4.71 7.04 10.28
CA LEU A 27 5.84 6.36 9.65
C LEU A 27 6.94 7.31 9.18
N ASN A 28 6.66 8.62 9.11
CA ASN A 28 7.61 9.61 8.62
C ASN A 28 8.93 9.71 9.42
N PRO A 29 8.98 9.52 10.75
CA PRO A 29 10.23 9.57 11.51
C PRO A 29 10.95 8.22 11.68
N LEU A 30 10.33 7.07 11.36
CA LEU A 30 10.82 5.78 11.89
C LEU A 30 11.84 5.05 11.01
N HIS A 31 12.13 5.49 9.78
CA HIS A 31 12.93 4.69 8.84
C HIS A 31 14.16 5.37 8.22
N THR A 32 14.55 6.57 8.68
CA THR A 32 15.59 7.37 8.00
C THR A 32 16.98 7.42 8.63
N GLU A 33 17.22 6.85 9.80
CA GLU A 33 18.41 7.28 10.57
C GLU A 33 19.54 6.24 10.72
N GLY A 34 19.32 4.96 10.42
CA GLY A 34 20.21 3.91 10.92
C GLY A 34 21.54 3.68 10.18
N GLU A 35 21.51 3.44 8.86
CA GLU A 35 22.64 2.76 8.20
C GLU A 35 23.30 3.58 7.06
N TYR A 36 22.58 4.53 6.47
CA TYR A 36 23.05 5.29 5.30
C TYR A 36 23.73 6.63 5.64
N THR A 37 23.65 7.06 6.90
CA THR A 37 24.06 8.39 7.39
C THR A 37 25.48 8.41 7.98
N ASN A 38 26.11 7.26 8.18
CA ASN A 38 27.41 7.18 8.87
C ASN A 38 28.64 7.53 8.03
N CYS A 39 28.49 8.04 6.81
CA CYS A 39 29.62 8.66 6.12
C CYS A 39 29.91 10.03 6.76
N ASN A 40 30.66 10.02 7.86
CA ASN A 40 31.02 11.23 8.58
C ASN A 40 31.83 12.16 7.67
N ARG A 41 31.46 13.44 7.63
CA ARG A 41 32.12 14.46 6.79
C ARG A 41 33.49 14.86 7.36
N ASP A 42 33.73 14.55 8.63
CA ASP A 42 34.94 14.96 9.37
C ASP A 42 36.21 14.21 8.93
N GLY A 43 36.09 13.04 8.28
CA GLY A 43 37.20 12.24 7.75
C GLY A 43 37.85 12.78 6.48
N GLY A 44 37.45 13.97 6.02
CA GLY A 44 37.94 14.56 4.78
C GLY A 44 37.21 14.08 3.52
N TYR A 45 37.34 14.86 2.44
CA TYR A 45 36.53 14.69 1.22
C TYR A 45 36.74 13.34 0.52
N ALA A 46 37.97 12.83 0.52
CA ALA A 46 38.30 11.56 -0.16
C ALA A 46 37.66 10.34 0.53
N GLU A 47 37.68 10.30 1.88
CA GLU A 47 37.06 9.23 2.65
C GLU A 47 35.54 9.24 2.51
N TYR A 48 34.93 10.42 2.56
CA TYR A 48 33.50 10.62 2.34
C TYR A 48 33.04 10.10 0.97
N VAL A 49 33.78 10.41 -0.10
CA VAL A 49 33.45 9.95 -1.47
C VAL A 49 33.58 8.43 -1.59
N ASN A 50 34.62 7.84 -0.99
CA ASN A 50 34.82 6.39 -1.03
C ASN A 50 33.71 5.64 -0.26
N CYS A 51 33.37 6.12 0.95
CA CYS A 51 32.25 5.59 1.75
C CYS A 51 30.94 5.58 0.94
N ARG A 52 30.60 6.71 0.31
CA ARG A 52 29.36 6.78 -0.49
C ARG A 52 29.37 5.90 -1.73
N LYS A 53 30.54 5.68 -2.35
CA LYS A 53 30.66 4.77 -3.49
C LYS A 53 30.39 3.32 -3.09
N ILE A 54 30.89 2.88 -1.93
CA ILE A 54 30.63 1.52 -1.40
C ILE A 54 29.14 1.32 -1.11
N VAL A 55 28.51 2.32 -0.48
CA VAL A 55 27.08 2.31 -0.18
C VAL A 55 26.22 2.25 -1.46
N ALA A 56 26.54 3.10 -2.45
CA ALA A 56 25.85 3.10 -3.74
C ALA A 56 26.00 1.75 -4.47
N ASP A 57 27.21 1.18 -4.48
CA ASP A 57 27.48 -0.10 -5.12
C ASP A 57 26.72 -1.26 -4.43
N ARG A 58 26.64 -1.25 -3.09
CA ARG A 58 25.81 -2.18 -2.32
C ARG A 58 24.33 -2.05 -2.69
N TYR A 59 23.80 -0.83 -2.73
CA TYR A 59 22.41 -0.59 -3.08
C TYR A 59 22.07 -1.10 -4.49
N ILE A 60 22.91 -0.77 -5.48
CA ILE A 60 22.74 -1.17 -6.89
C ILE A 60 22.75 -2.69 -7.04
N LYS A 61 23.68 -3.38 -6.36
CA LYS A 61 23.90 -4.83 -6.54
C LYS A 61 22.98 -5.70 -5.71
N ILE A 62 22.64 -5.27 -4.49
CA ILE A 62 21.94 -6.11 -3.52
C ILE A 62 20.50 -5.65 -3.34
N GLU A 63 20.30 -4.39 -2.94
CA GLU A 63 18.99 -3.93 -2.48
C GLU A 63 18.01 -3.65 -3.62
N TYR A 64 18.46 -2.95 -4.67
CA TYR A 64 17.60 -2.58 -5.78
C TYR A 64 16.97 -3.81 -6.47
N PRO A 65 17.72 -4.88 -6.81
CA PRO A 65 17.13 -6.09 -7.39
C PRO A 65 16.11 -6.74 -6.45
N GLN A 66 16.39 -6.82 -5.15
CA GLN A 66 15.49 -7.42 -4.16
C GLN A 66 14.19 -6.63 -4.03
N VAL A 67 14.27 -5.30 -3.85
CA VAL A 67 13.08 -4.45 -3.73
C VAL A 67 12.26 -4.47 -5.00
N LYS A 68 12.91 -4.46 -6.17
CA LYS A 68 12.25 -4.53 -7.48
C LYS A 68 11.50 -5.85 -7.66
N ASP A 69 12.12 -6.98 -7.31
CA ASP A 69 11.50 -8.29 -7.45
C ASP A 69 10.34 -8.46 -6.47
N LEU A 70 10.54 -8.07 -5.21
CA LEU A 70 9.48 -8.07 -4.19
C LEU A 70 8.29 -7.19 -4.61
N SER A 71 8.56 -6.00 -5.15
CA SER A 71 7.51 -5.09 -5.64
C SER A 71 6.72 -5.69 -6.79
N LYS A 72 7.36 -6.42 -7.71
CA LYS A 72 6.66 -7.11 -8.81
C LYS A 72 5.76 -8.23 -8.30
N MET A 73 6.25 -9.03 -7.35
CA MET A 73 5.46 -10.09 -6.73
C MET A 73 4.26 -9.50 -5.98
N PHE A 74 4.48 -8.45 -5.19
CA PHE A 74 3.42 -7.75 -4.48
C PHE A 74 2.39 -7.16 -5.45
N PHE A 75 2.82 -6.46 -6.49
CA PHE A 75 1.92 -5.91 -7.50
C PHE A 75 1.06 -6.98 -8.17
N THR A 76 1.65 -8.14 -8.50
CA THR A 76 0.93 -9.28 -9.08
C THR A 76 -0.10 -9.85 -8.11
N LEU A 77 0.27 -9.98 -6.83
CA LEU A 77 -0.62 -10.48 -5.78
C LEU A 77 -1.81 -9.53 -5.55
N VAL A 78 -1.55 -8.22 -5.42
CA VAL A 78 -2.59 -7.21 -5.20
C VAL A 78 -3.54 -7.14 -6.39
N THR A 79 -3.01 -7.17 -7.62
CA THR A 79 -3.85 -7.14 -8.84
C THR A 79 -4.69 -8.41 -8.99
N ALA A 80 -4.13 -9.59 -8.72
CA ALA A 80 -4.87 -10.85 -8.75
C ALA A 80 -6.03 -10.87 -7.74
N ILE A 81 -5.76 -10.43 -6.50
CA ILE A 81 -6.77 -10.36 -5.44
C ILE A 81 -7.83 -9.30 -5.76
N PHE A 82 -7.43 -8.17 -6.32
CA PHE A 82 -8.37 -7.12 -6.73
C PHE A 82 -9.32 -7.63 -7.81
N VAL A 83 -8.81 -8.28 -8.88
CA VAL A 83 -9.64 -8.88 -9.92
C VAL A 83 -10.56 -9.96 -9.36
N ALA A 84 -10.03 -10.86 -8.51
CA ALA A 84 -10.85 -11.87 -7.84
C ALA A 84 -11.98 -11.22 -7.01
N SER A 85 -11.67 -10.16 -6.26
CA SER A 85 -12.66 -9.43 -5.45
C SER A 85 -13.79 -8.83 -6.30
N ILE A 86 -13.46 -8.33 -7.50
CA ILE A 86 -14.45 -7.83 -8.45
C ILE A 86 -15.33 -8.97 -8.96
N THR A 87 -14.73 -10.09 -9.37
CA THR A 87 -15.51 -11.25 -9.85
C THR A 87 -16.46 -11.81 -8.79
N PHE A 88 -16.04 -11.88 -7.52
CA PHE A 88 -16.92 -12.31 -6.42
C PHE A 88 -18.02 -11.31 -6.08
N SER A 89 -17.82 -10.02 -6.38
CA SER A 89 -18.81 -8.98 -6.11
C SER A 89 -20.09 -9.10 -6.91
N GLU A 90 -19.98 -9.57 -8.16
CA GLU A 90 -21.14 -9.75 -9.03
C GLU A 90 -22.11 -10.77 -8.43
N LYS A 91 -21.59 -11.80 -7.76
CA LYS A 91 -22.40 -12.81 -7.07
C LYS A 91 -23.12 -12.24 -5.85
N ILE A 92 -22.45 -11.37 -5.09
CA ILE A 92 -23.04 -10.73 -3.89
C ILE A 92 -24.13 -9.73 -4.31
N LEU A 93 -23.93 -8.99 -5.40
CA LEU A 93 -24.87 -7.98 -5.89
C LEU A 93 -26.15 -8.55 -6.51
N MET A 94 -26.20 -9.85 -6.84
CA MET A 94 -27.40 -10.52 -7.35
C MET A 94 -28.47 -10.78 -6.27
N THR A 95 -28.19 -10.52 -4.99
CA THR A 95 -29.27 -10.56 -3.98
C THR A 95 -30.27 -9.42 -4.22
N PRO A 96 -31.59 -9.67 -4.24
CA PRO A 96 -32.59 -8.70 -4.68
C PRO A 96 -32.71 -7.43 -3.80
N LYS A 97 -32.09 -7.40 -2.61
CA LYS A 97 -32.02 -6.21 -1.73
C LYS A 97 -30.70 -6.20 -0.92
N PRO A 98 -29.53 -5.95 -1.53
CA PRO A 98 -28.29 -5.84 -0.76
C PRO A 98 -28.38 -4.56 0.07
N GLY A 99 -28.15 -4.66 1.39
CA GLY A 99 -28.11 -3.50 2.26
C GLY A 99 -27.11 -2.47 1.72
N SER A 100 -27.51 -1.20 1.66
CA SER A 100 -26.66 -0.13 1.08
C SER A 100 -25.26 -0.09 1.72
N PHE A 101 -25.15 -0.45 3.00
CA PHE A 101 -23.89 -0.53 3.73
C PHE A 101 -22.89 -1.51 3.11
N ALA A 102 -23.33 -2.72 2.74
CA ALA A 102 -22.45 -3.72 2.14
C ALA A 102 -21.87 -3.24 0.79
N LYS A 103 -22.69 -2.55 0.00
CA LYS A 103 -22.25 -1.94 -1.27
C LYS A 103 -21.16 -0.88 -1.04
N PHE A 104 -21.38 0.03 -0.09
CA PHE A 104 -20.40 1.08 0.21
C PHE A 104 -19.10 0.52 0.78
N SER A 105 -19.18 -0.45 1.70
CA SER A 105 -18.01 -1.09 2.28
C SER A 105 -17.17 -1.82 1.23
N MET A 106 -17.82 -2.47 0.26
CA MET A 106 -17.16 -3.13 -0.86
C MET A 106 -16.44 -2.13 -1.78
N VAL A 107 -17.09 -1.02 -2.12
CA VAL A 107 -16.46 0.05 -2.93
C VAL A 107 -15.28 0.68 -2.16
N ALA A 108 -15.40 0.88 -0.86
CA ALA A 108 -14.31 1.40 -0.04
C ALA A 108 -13.10 0.44 -0.02
N ALA A 109 -13.34 -0.87 0.08
CA ALA A 109 -12.28 -1.88 -0.02
C ALA A 109 -11.56 -1.83 -1.38
N TRP A 110 -12.31 -1.69 -2.48
CA TRP A 110 -11.75 -1.55 -3.82
C TRP A 110 -10.91 -0.30 -4.01
N ILE A 111 -11.39 0.84 -3.52
CA ILE A 111 -10.63 2.10 -3.56
C ILE A 111 -9.34 1.95 -2.77
N SER A 112 -9.38 1.32 -1.58
CA SER A 112 -8.17 1.05 -0.78
C SER A 112 -7.16 0.17 -1.53
N MET A 113 -7.63 -0.89 -2.21
CA MET A 113 -6.76 -1.74 -3.03
C MET A 113 -6.17 -1.00 -4.23
N LEU A 114 -6.96 -0.18 -4.94
CA LEU A 114 -6.46 0.66 -6.04
C LEU A 114 -5.42 1.68 -5.55
N CYS A 115 -5.65 2.34 -4.41
CA CYS A 115 -4.68 3.24 -3.80
C CYS A 115 -3.38 2.51 -3.45
N SER A 116 -3.46 1.27 -2.95
CA SER A 116 -2.28 0.43 -2.71
C SER A 116 -1.50 0.14 -4.00
N ILE A 117 -2.17 -0.20 -5.10
CA ILE A 117 -1.53 -0.43 -6.41
C ILE A 117 -0.79 0.83 -6.88
N ILE A 118 -1.44 2.00 -6.81
CA ILE A 118 -0.86 3.28 -7.23
C ILE A 118 0.34 3.64 -6.34
N ALA A 119 0.23 3.47 -5.02
CA ALA A 119 1.32 3.72 -4.07
C ALA A 119 2.50 2.78 -4.27
N CYS A 120 2.27 1.49 -4.57
CA CYS A 120 3.33 0.55 -4.90
C CYS A 120 4.02 0.92 -6.22
N GLY A 121 3.26 1.33 -7.24
CA GLY A 121 3.81 1.78 -8.51
C GLY A 121 4.67 3.03 -8.37
N SER A 122 4.22 4.01 -7.58
CA SER A 122 5.00 5.24 -7.31
C SER A 122 6.24 4.95 -6.46
N ALA A 123 6.16 4.05 -5.48
CA ALA A 123 7.31 3.57 -4.73
C ALA A 123 8.38 2.96 -5.65
N LEU A 124 7.98 2.09 -6.58
CA LEU A 124 8.89 1.46 -7.55
C LEU A 124 9.53 2.49 -8.50
N ALA A 125 8.77 3.51 -8.91
CA ALA A 125 9.29 4.60 -9.73
C ALA A 125 10.36 5.41 -8.98
N LEU A 126 10.13 5.76 -7.70
CA LEU A 126 11.12 6.47 -6.88
C LEU A 126 12.38 5.66 -6.62
N VAL A 127 12.24 4.36 -6.34
CA VAL A 127 13.38 3.43 -6.17
C VAL A 127 14.18 3.31 -7.47
N SER A 128 13.52 3.31 -8.63
CA SER A 128 14.20 3.30 -9.94
C SER A 128 14.91 4.62 -10.26
N LEU A 129 14.33 5.76 -9.86
CA LEU A 129 15.02 7.06 -9.95
C LEU A 129 16.24 7.13 -9.02
N ALA A 130 16.13 6.57 -7.81
CA ALA A 130 17.26 6.49 -6.89
C ALA A 130 18.39 5.60 -7.45
N TYR A 131 18.06 4.50 -8.12
CA TYR A 131 19.01 3.65 -8.82
C TYR A 131 19.74 4.41 -9.94
N ASP A 132 19.01 5.14 -10.78
CA ASP A 132 19.58 5.93 -11.87
C ASP A 132 20.55 7.00 -11.33
N GLN A 133 20.16 7.70 -10.27
CA GLN A 133 21.03 8.68 -9.59
C GLN A 133 22.28 8.05 -8.98
N ALA A 134 22.17 6.83 -8.45
CA ALA A 134 23.32 6.08 -7.91
C ALA A 134 24.28 5.61 -9.01
N ALA A 135 23.76 5.32 -10.21
CA ALA A 135 24.55 4.83 -11.33
C ALA A 135 25.33 5.94 -12.07
N TRP A 136 24.75 7.13 -12.25
CA TRP A 136 25.26 8.08 -13.23
C TRP A 136 26.17 9.21 -12.73
N SER A 137 25.90 9.93 -11.62
CA SER A 137 26.83 11.04 -11.26
C SER A 137 26.56 11.83 -9.97
N GLU A 138 25.36 11.83 -9.39
CA GLU A 138 25.04 12.77 -8.29
C GLU A 138 24.74 12.06 -6.96
N LEU A 139 25.80 11.69 -6.24
CA LEU A 139 25.67 11.06 -4.92
C LEU A 139 24.89 11.94 -3.92
N ARG A 140 24.73 13.26 -4.13
CA ARG A 140 24.07 14.19 -3.18
C ARG A 140 22.58 13.89 -2.95
N ALA A 141 21.81 13.45 -3.94
CA ALA A 141 20.35 13.32 -3.82
C ALA A 141 19.85 11.89 -3.53
N PHE A 142 20.74 10.90 -3.60
CA PHE A 142 20.44 9.47 -3.47
C PHE A 142 19.63 9.06 -2.21
N PRO A 143 20.05 9.40 -0.98
CA PRO A 143 19.44 8.81 0.21
C PRO A 143 18.00 9.28 0.46
N SER A 144 17.67 10.52 0.09
CA SER A 144 16.34 11.09 0.30
C SER A 144 15.28 10.40 -0.56
N LYS A 145 15.60 10.08 -1.82
CA LYS A 145 14.67 9.43 -2.75
C LYS A 145 14.48 7.94 -2.42
N ALA A 146 15.55 7.25 -2.04
CA ALA A 146 15.48 5.84 -1.62
C ALA A 146 14.58 5.68 -0.37
N SER A 147 14.78 6.52 0.65
CA SER A 147 13.95 6.53 1.86
C SER A 147 12.47 6.76 1.56
N SER A 148 12.17 7.78 0.74
CA SER A 148 10.77 8.10 0.38
C SER A 148 10.08 6.94 -0.34
N GLY A 149 10.82 6.22 -1.20
CA GLY A 149 10.32 5.04 -1.90
C GLY A 149 9.97 3.90 -0.94
N ILE A 150 10.84 3.62 0.03
CA ILE A 150 10.60 2.56 1.04
C ILE A 150 9.38 2.90 1.91
N ALA A 151 9.24 4.16 2.34
CA ALA A 151 8.07 4.59 3.12
C ALA A 151 6.76 4.36 2.34
N LEU A 152 6.71 4.79 1.08
CA LEU A 152 5.54 4.56 0.21
C LEU A 152 5.25 3.07 0.00
N TYR A 153 6.29 2.24 -0.09
CA TYR A 153 6.13 0.79 -0.19
C TYR A 153 5.45 0.20 1.06
N ILE A 154 5.89 0.58 2.26
CA ILE A 154 5.29 0.13 3.53
C ILE A 154 3.82 0.58 3.61
N ILE A 155 3.53 1.83 3.24
CA ILE A 155 2.17 2.38 3.22
C ILE A 155 1.29 1.61 2.24
N SER A 156 1.82 1.26 1.06
CA SER A 156 1.08 0.45 0.09
C SER A 156 0.70 -0.92 0.66
N GLY A 157 1.60 -1.56 1.41
CA GLY A 157 1.32 -2.81 2.12
C GLY A 157 0.24 -2.65 3.19
N ALA A 158 0.32 -1.60 4.00
CA ALA A 158 -0.68 -1.31 5.04
C ALA A 158 -2.08 -1.06 4.44
N LEU A 159 -2.18 -0.29 3.36
CA LEU A 159 -3.43 -0.03 2.63
C LEU A 159 -4.03 -1.31 2.04
N PHE A 160 -3.18 -2.22 1.57
CA PHE A 160 -3.62 -3.50 1.05
C PHE A 160 -4.21 -4.39 2.14
N VAL A 161 -3.50 -4.55 3.26
CA VAL A 161 -3.99 -5.33 4.42
C VAL A 161 -5.30 -4.74 4.96
N TRP A 162 -5.38 -3.42 5.05
CA TRP A 162 -6.61 -2.74 5.45
C TRP A 162 -7.77 -3.01 4.49
N GLY A 163 -7.53 -2.94 3.17
CA GLY A 163 -8.53 -3.29 2.15
C GLY A 163 -9.01 -4.73 2.27
N LEU A 164 -8.11 -5.67 2.57
CA LEU A 164 -8.45 -7.07 2.82
C LEU A 164 -9.35 -7.25 4.05
N ILE A 165 -9.04 -6.58 5.16
CA ILE A 165 -9.85 -6.64 6.38
C ILE A 165 -11.27 -6.14 6.10
N LEU A 166 -11.40 -4.99 5.41
CA LEU A 166 -12.72 -4.47 5.02
C LEU A 166 -13.48 -5.46 4.14
N PHE A 167 -12.78 -6.09 3.18
CA PHE A 167 -13.39 -7.08 2.30
C PHE A 167 -13.93 -8.28 3.08
N VAL A 168 -13.15 -8.83 4.01
CA VAL A 168 -13.56 -9.97 4.87
C VAL A 168 -14.71 -9.59 5.81
N VAL A 169 -14.66 -8.41 6.42
CA VAL A 169 -15.75 -7.94 7.29
C VAL A 169 -17.04 -7.77 6.49
N THR A 170 -16.95 -7.23 5.27
CA THR A 170 -18.11 -7.05 4.37
C THR A 170 -18.72 -8.40 3.97
N SER A 171 -17.88 -9.38 3.62
CA SER A 171 -18.36 -10.71 3.22
C SER A 171 -18.99 -11.46 4.40
N ALA A 172 -18.35 -11.45 5.58
CA ALA A 172 -18.88 -12.07 6.78
C ALA A 172 -20.22 -11.45 7.21
N TRP A 173 -20.33 -10.12 7.16
CA TRP A 173 -21.59 -9.42 7.45
C TRP A 173 -22.71 -9.83 6.51
N SER A 174 -22.40 -9.95 5.21
CA SER A 174 -23.38 -10.37 4.20
C SER A 174 -23.91 -11.79 4.44
N LEU A 175 -23.05 -12.71 4.90
CA LEU A 175 -23.45 -14.08 5.22
C LEU A 175 -24.33 -14.13 6.47
N TYR A 176 -23.96 -13.40 7.53
CA TYR A 176 -24.73 -13.39 8.79
C TYR A 176 -26.14 -12.83 8.62
N HIS A 177 -26.32 -11.82 7.77
CA HIS A 177 -27.61 -11.19 7.53
C HIS A 177 -28.49 -11.88 6.48
N SER A 178 -28.03 -12.96 5.86
CA SER A 178 -28.85 -13.74 4.93
C SER A 178 -29.66 -14.75 5.74
N PRO A 179 -30.94 -14.49 6.08
CA PRO A 179 -31.76 -15.48 6.78
C PRO A 179 -31.81 -16.74 5.91
N THR A 180 -31.53 -17.88 6.53
CA THR A 180 -31.61 -19.22 5.95
C THR A 180 -33.06 -19.56 5.59
N GLU A 181 -33.64 -18.93 4.58
CA GLU A 181 -35.02 -19.22 4.12
C GLU A 181 -35.10 -20.41 3.14
N SER A 182 -33.99 -21.08 2.80
CA SER A 182 -33.95 -22.05 1.69
C SER A 182 -33.71 -23.52 2.04
N VAL A 183 -34.01 -23.99 3.26
CA VAL A 183 -33.98 -25.46 3.56
C VAL A 183 -35.36 -26.06 3.83
N ALA A 184 -36.45 -25.27 3.80
CA ALA A 184 -37.79 -25.76 4.13
C ALA A 184 -38.73 -26.05 2.94
N THR A 185 -38.28 -25.92 1.68
CA THR A 185 -39.12 -26.27 0.50
C THR A 185 -38.31 -27.00 -0.57
N ALA A 186 -37.93 -28.23 -0.27
CA ALA A 186 -37.60 -29.24 -1.27
C ALA A 186 -38.24 -30.56 -0.84
#